data_AF-A0A0M6WQ15-F1
#
_entry.id   AF-A0A0M6WQ15-F1
#
_cell.length_a   1.000
_cell.length_b   1.000
_cell.length_c   1.000
_cell.angle_alpha   90.00
_cell.angle_beta   90.00
_cell.angle_gamma   90.00
#
_symmetry.space_group_name_H-M   'P 1'
#
loop_
_entity.id
_entity.type
_entity.pdbx_description
1 polymer ?
#
loop_
_entity_poly.entity_id
_entity_poly.type
_entity_poly.pdbx_seq_one_letter_code
_entity_poly.pdbx_strand_id
1 'polypeptide(L)'
;MYDKISEVKNNMKRIIRARGMTRSEKYTQIKQLNQSLSSTEQNILIKELHRDCDYYNTLSDIKEIITIGLMGFPLLLSIYSLWVDRNGIKFSDYTSTLKYILVFNIFCLFIFVITSTLKNHWVNNAKYLLDILGDE
;
A
#
# COMPACT_ATOMS: atom_id res chain seq x y z
N MET A 1 -20.94 -21.43 -7.52
CA MET A 1 -21.08 -20.52 -8.67
C MET A 1 -19.68 -20.18 -9.12
N TYR A 2 -19.28 -20.60 -10.32
CA TYR A 2 -17.90 -20.45 -10.80
C TYR A 2 -17.70 -18.99 -11.25
N ASP A 3 -16.91 -18.23 -10.51
CA ASP A 3 -16.68 -16.82 -10.79
C ASP A 3 -15.57 -16.68 -11.84
N LYS A 4 -15.98 -16.78 -13.11
CA LYS A 4 -15.11 -16.63 -14.28
C LYS A 4 -14.37 -15.28 -14.28
N ILE A 5 -14.97 -14.22 -13.73
CA ILE A 5 -14.35 -12.88 -13.64
C ILE A 5 -13.16 -12.92 -12.68
N SER A 6 -13.33 -13.54 -11.50
CA SER A 6 -12.27 -13.70 -10.51
C SER A 6 -11.09 -14.54 -11.02
N GLU A 7 -11.38 -15.60 -11.78
CA GLU A 7 -10.32 -16.42 -12.40
C GLU A 7 -9.51 -15.60 -13.43
N VAL A 8 -10.18 -14.90 -14.33
CA VAL A 8 -9.53 -14.06 -15.34
C VAL A 8 -8.69 -12.96 -14.68
N LYS A 9 -9.22 -12.29 -13.65
CA LYS A 9 -8.51 -11.30 -12.85
C LYS A 9 -7.23 -11.87 -12.23
N ASN A 10 -7.30 -13.07 -11.66
CA ASN A 10 -6.14 -13.72 -11.04
C ASN A 10 -5.08 -14.11 -12.07
N ASN A 11 -5.49 -14.59 -13.24
CA ASN A 11 -4.56 -14.91 -14.34
C ASN A 11 -3.86 -13.65 -14.87
N MET A 12 -4.60 -12.55 -15.06
CA MET A 12 -4.01 -11.25 -15.44
C MET A 12 -2.99 -10.77 -14.40
N LYS A 13 -3.30 -10.86 -13.09
CA LYS A 13 -2.37 -10.53 -12.00
C LYS A 13 -1.10 -11.40 -12.03
N ARG A 14 -1.21 -12.68 -12.39
CA ARG A 14 -0.05 -13.59 -12.56
C ARG A 14 0.84 -13.17 -13.74
N ILE A 15 0.25 -12.81 -14.88
CA ILE A 15 0.99 -12.37 -16.08
C ILE A 15 1.79 -11.10 -15.79
N ILE A 16 1.21 -10.13 -15.08
CA ILE A 16 1.94 -8.91 -14.69
C ILE A 16 3.17 -9.23 -13.84
N ARG A 17 3.04 -10.17 -12.91
CA ARG A 17 4.13 -10.58 -12.01
C ARG A 17 5.15 -11.51 -12.64
N ALA A 18 4.84 -12.12 -13.78
CA ALA A 18 5.73 -13.04 -14.45
C ALA A 18 7.05 -12.35 -14.82
N ARG A 19 8.16 -12.95 -14.37
CA ARG A 19 9.52 -12.54 -14.76
C ARG A 19 9.88 -13.26 -16.07
N GLY A 20 10.54 -12.57 -16.99
CA GLY A 20 10.95 -13.12 -18.28
C GLY A 20 10.01 -12.87 -19.46
N MET A 21 8.87 -12.19 -19.25
CA MET A 21 8.01 -11.69 -20.32
C MET A 21 8.27 -10.21 -20.61
N THR A 22 8.30 -9.86 -21.90
CA THR A 22 8.35 -8.48 -22.39
C THR A 22 7.04 -7.73 -22.12
N ARG A 23 7.07 -6.39 -22.12
CA ARG A 23 5.86 -5.57 -21.93
C ARG A 23 4.79 -5.84 -23.00
N SER A 24 5.20 -6.06 -24.25
CA SER A 24 4.29 -6.34 -25.36
C SER A 24 3.60 -7.70 -25.20
N GLU A 25 4.33 -8.75 -24.82
CA GLU A 25 3.73 -10.08 -24.58
C GLU A 25 2.70 -10.04 -23.45
N LYS A 26 2.99 -9.31 -22.37
CA LYS A 26 2.04 -9.11 -21.27
C LYS A 26 0.77 -8.43 -21.75
N TYR A 27 0.90 -7.35 -22.53
CA TYR A 27 -0.23 -6.63 -23.11
C TYR A 27 -1.11 -7.57 -23.95
N THR A 28 -0.52 -8.32 -24.88
CA THR A 28 -1.26 -9.21 -25.77
C THR A 28 -1.99 -10.32 -25.01
N GLN A 29 -1.34 -10.95 -24.04
CA GLN A 29 -1.98 -12.02 -23.24
C GLN A 29 -3.11 -11.48 -22.36
N ILE A 30 -2.95 -10.30 -21.77
CA ILE A 30 -4.01 -9.65 -20.97
C ILE A 30 -5.20 -9.29 -21.88
N LYS A 31 -4.95 -8.77 -23.09
CA LYS A 31 -6.01 -8.44 -24.04
C LYS A 31 -6.77 -9.68 -24.52
N GLN A 32 -6.07 -10.79 -24.78
CA GLN A 32 -6.70 -12.08 -25.11
C GLN A 32 -7.58 -12.60 -23.97
N LEU A 33 -7.12 -12.51 -22.72
CA LEU A 33 -7.93 -12.87 -21.55
C LEU A 33 -9.16 -11.97 -21.40
N ASN A 34 -9.03 -10.67 -21.67
CA ASN A 34 -10.16 -9.75 -21.64
C ASN A 34 -11.22 -10.12 -22.70
N GLN A 35 -10.79 -10.46 -23.92
CA GLN A 35 -11.68 -10.89 -25.01
C GLN A 35 -12.42 -12.20 -24.73
N SER A 36 -11.96 -13.02 -23.78
CA SER A 36 -12.67 -14.23 -23.34
C SER A 36 -13.91 -13.95 -22.47
N LEU A 37 -14.04 -12.71 -21.98
CA LEU A 37 -15.18 -12.20 -21.22
C LEU A 37 -16.16 -11.50 -22.16
N SER A 38 -17.45 -11.60 -21.85
CA SER A 38 -18.49 -10.79 -22.50
C SER A 38 -18.36 -9.31 -22.11
N SER A 39 -18.89 -8.39 -22.91
CA SER A 39 -18.84 -6.95 -22.63
C SER A 39 -19.44 -6.57 -21.26
N THR A 40 -20.42 -7.33 -20.77
CA THR A 40 -20.98 -7.16 -19.42
C THR A 40 -19.98 -7.58 -18.34
N GLU A 41 -19.32 -8.72 -18.50
CA GLU A 41 -18.30 -9.22 -17.58
C GLU A 41 -17.05 -8.31 -17.56
N GLN A 42 -16.64 -7.80 -18.72
CA GLN A 42 -15.54 -6.83 -18.85
C GLN A 42 -15.83 -5.55 -18.06
N ASN A 43 -17.03 -4.99 -18.20
CA ASN A 43 -17.45 -3.82 -17.44
C ASN A 43 -17.48 -4.07 -15.93
N ILE A 44 -17.86 -5.27 -15.48
CA ILE A 44 -17.80 -5.64 -14.07
C ILE A 44 -16.34 -5.72 -13.60
N LEU A 45 -15.45 -6.35 -14.38
CA LEU A 45 -14.03 -6.45 -14.08
C LEU A 45 -13.35 -5.07 -13.96
N ILE A 46 -13.63 -4.16 -14.89
CA ILE A 46 -13.09 -2.79 -14.87
C ILE A 46 -13.57 -2.04 -13.62
N LYS A 47 -14.86 -2.13 -13.27
CA LYS A 47 -15.40 -1.52 -12.04
C LYS A 47 -14.76 -2.09 -10.78
N GLU A 48 -14.50 -3.40 -10.74
CA GLU A 48 -13.84 -4.04 -9.61
C GLU A 48 -12.37 -3.61 -9.49
N LEU A 49 -11.65 -3.48 -10.61
CA LEU A 49 -10.28 -2.96 -10.63
C LEU A 49 -10.19 -1.49 -10.23
N HIS A 50 -11.17 -0.66 -10.62
CA HIS A 50 -11.29 0.72 -10.13
C HIS A 50 -11.51 0.74 -8.62
N ARG A 51 -12.42 -0.08 -8.10
CA ARG A 51 -12.66 -0.20 -6.65
C ARG A 51 -11.41 -0.65 -5.89
N ASP A 52 -10.66 -1.62 -6.42
CA ASP A 52 -9.38 -2.04 -5.86
C ASP A 52 -8.37 -0.87 -5.84
N CYS A 53 -8.28 -0.12 -6.94
CA CYS A 53 -7.39 1.04 -7.04
C CYS A 53 -7.76 2.15 -6.04
N ASP A 54 -9.04 2.47 -5.91
CA ASP A 54 -9.54 3.47 -4.95
C ASP A 54 -9.26 3.02 -3.52
N TYR A 55 -9.50 1.74 -3.20
CA TYR A 55 -9.18 1.16 -1.89
C TYR A 55 -7.68 1.30 -1.56
N TYR A 56 -6.79 0.98 -2.51
CA TYR A 56 -5.36 1.16 -2.31
C TYR A 56 -4.95 2.64 -2.26
N ASN A 57 -5.67 3.54 -2.93
CA ASN A 57 -5.46 4.97 -2.81
C ASN A 57 -5.89 5.51 -1.44
N THR A 58 -6.95 5.00 -0.81
CA THR A 58 -7.30 5.34 0.58
C THR A 58 -6.21 4.93 1.57
N LEU A 59 -5.42 3.89 1.28
CA LEU A 59 -4.21 3.58 2.07
C LEU A 59 -3.14 4.69 1.96
N SER A 60 -3.23 5.61 1.00
CA SER A 60 -2.43 6.85 0.98
C SER A 60 -2.71 7.74 2.18
N ASP A 61 -3.97 7.80 2.60
CA ASP A 61 -4.39 8.63 3.71
C ASP A 61 -3.77 8.10 5.02
N ILE A 62 -3.60 6.78 5.13
CA ILE A 62 -2.88 6.15 6.26
C ILE A 62 -1.41 6.59 6.31
N LYS A 63 -0.76 6.75 5.15
CA LYS A 63 0.62 7.26 5.08
C LYS A 63 0.68 8.69 5.62
N GLU A 64 -0.30 9.54 5.27
CA GLU A 64 -0.37 10.91 5.78
C GLU A 64 -0.61 10.94 7.30
N ILE A 65 -1.53 10.11 7.81
CA ILE A 65 -1.80 9.98 9.25
C ILE A 65 -0.54 9.57 10.04
N ILE A 66 0.20 8.58 9.56
CA ILE A 66 1.46 8.15 10.21
C ILE A 66 2.51 9.27 10.15
N THR A 67 2.61 9.97 9.02
CA THR A 67 3.55 11.08 8.84
C THR A 67 3.26 12.22 9.82
N ILE A 68 1.98 12.60 9.95
CA ILE A 68 1.53 13.62 10.92
C ILE A 68 1.83 13.16 12.36
N GLY A 69 1.58 11.89 12.68
CA GLY A 69 1.91 11.31 13.99
C GLY A 69 3.40 11.37 14.33
N LEU A 70 4.26 11.07 13.35
CA LEU A 70 5.72 11.18 13.49
C LEU A 70 6.19 12.64 13.64
N MET A 71 5.55 13.58 12.94
CA MET A 71 5.85 15.02 13.05
C MET A 71 5.44 15.61 14.41
N GLY A 72 4.39 15.10 15.05
CA GLY A 72 3.96 15.50 16.39
C GLY A 72 4.83 14.93 17.53
N PHE A 73 5.65 13.93 17.22
CA PHE A 73 6.46 13.20 18.19
C PHE A 73 7.51 14.06 18.95
N PRO A 74 8.25 14.97 18.28
CA PRO A 74 9.22 15.84 18.95
C PRO A 74 8.61 16.78 19.99
N LEU A 75 7.36 17.23 19.76
CA LEU A 75 6.62 18.08 20.71
C LEU A 75 6.20 17.32 21.97
N LEU A 76 5.79 16.05 21.82
CA LEU A 76 5.46 15.22 22.99
C LEU A 76 6.71 14.88 23.81
N LEU A 77 7.84 14.63 23.14
CA LEU A 77 9.14 14.43 23.79
C LEU A 77 9.59 15.65 24.59
N SER A 78 9.43 16.86 24.06
CA SER A 78 9.84 18.08 24.76
C SER A 78 8.97 18.35 26.01
N ILE A 79 7.66 18.12 25.94
CA ILE A 79 6.76 18.20 27.10
C ILE A 79 7.14 17.16 28.16
N TYR A 80 7.40 15.92 27.74
CA TYR A 80 7.83 14.85 28.65
C TYR A 80 9.16 15.18 29.33
N SER A 81 10.12 15.74 28.58
CA SER A 81 11.40 16.19 29.13
C SER A 81 11.23 17.26 30.22
N LEU A 82 10.35 18.23 30.02
CA LEU A 82 10.06 19.27 31.02
C LEU A 82 9.40 18.69 32.28
N TRP A 83 8.52 17.70 32.13
CA TRP A 83 7.86 17.03 33.25
C TRP A 83 8.83 16.20 34.10
N VAL A 84 9.78 15.52 33.45
CA VAL A 84 10.85 14.74 34.10
C VAL A 84 11.75 15.65 34.94
N ASP A 85 12.16 16.80 34.39
CA ASP A 85 12.99 17.79 35.07
C ASP A 85 12.28 18.36 36.30
N ARG A 86 10.98 18.66 36.17
CA ARG A 86 10.16 19.21 37.27
C ARG A 86 9.92 18.24 38.42
N ASN A 87 9.90 16.94 38.16
CA ASN A 87 9.60 15.90 39.15
C ASN A 87 10.86 15.21 39.73
N GLY A 88 12.06 15.63 39.34
CA GLY A 88 13.30 15.07 39.87
C GLY A 88 13.50 13.59 39.54
N ILE A 89 13.00 13.12 38.39
CA ILE A 89 13.15 11.73 37.97
C ILE A 89 14.63 11.46 37.65
N LYS A 90 15.13 10.28 38.05
CA LYS A 90 16.52 9.89 37.79
C LYS A 90 16.80 9.82 36.30
N PHE A 91 17.94 10.38 35.89
CA PHE A 91 18.39 10.41 34.50
C PHE A 91 18.52 9.00 33.88
N SER A 92 18.75 7.96 34.68
CA SER A 92 18.77 6.55 34.24
C SER A 92 17.43 6.07 33.70
N ASP A 93 16.33 6.50 34.30
CA ASP A 93 14.98 6.05 33.98
C ASP A 93 14.46 6.82 32.76
N TYR A 94 14.84 8.10 32.67
CA TYR A 94 14.62 8.95 31.49
C TYR A 94 15.34 8.40 30.25
N THR A 95 16.64 8.08 30.36
CA THR A 95 17.42 7.53 29.23
C THR A 95 16.92 6.16 28.78
N SER A 96 16.46 5.32 29.71
CA SER A 96 15.84 4.03 29.38
C SER A 96 14.53 4.21 28.64
N THR A 97 13.67 5.13 29.09
CA THR A 97 12.39 5.45 28.44
C THR A 97 12.58 5.99 27.02
N LEU A 98 13.57 6.87 26.82
CA LEU A 98 13.93 7.39 25.49
C LEU A 98 14.39 6.28 24.54
N LYS A 99 15.17 5.29 25.04
CA LYS A 99 15.60 4.15 24.22
C LYS A 99 14.41 3.31 23.74
N TYR A 100 13.45 3.00 24.62
CA TYR A 100 12.24 2.26 24.23
C TYR A 100 11.41 3.01 23.20
N ILE A 101 11.24 4.32 23.40
CA ILE A 101 10.59 5.22 22.45
C ILE A 101 11.28 5.20 21.08
N LEU A 102 12.61 5.26 21.06
CA LEU A 102 13.37 5.30 19.82
C LEU A 102 13.26 3.98 19.06
N VAL A 103 13.33 2.84 19.76
CA VAL A 103 13.10 1.50 19.17
C VAL A 103 11.68 1.39 18.60
N PHE A 104 10.68 1.87 19.33
CA PHE A 104 9.29 1.89 18.85
C PHE A 104 9.13 2.74 17.58
N ASN A 105 9.75 3.91 17.52
CA ASN A 105 9.71 4.77 16.33
C ASN A 105 10.38 4.10 15.12
N ILE A 106 11.54 3.45 15.31
CA ILE A 106 12.20 2.69 14.23
C ILE A 106 11.30 1.57 13.72
N PHE A 107 10.61 0.86 14.63
CA PHE A 107 9.67 -0.20 14.27
C PHE A 107 8.47 0.35 13.47
N CYS A 108 7.89 1.48 13.90
CA CYS A 108 6.82 2.15 13.17
C CYS A 108 7.25 2.59 11.77
N LEU A 109 8.46 3.15 11.63
CA LEU A 109 9.03 3.53 10.34
C LEU A 109 9.22 2.32 9.43
N PHE A 110 9.67 1.18 9.98
CA PHE A 110 9.83 -0.04 9.21
C PHE A 110 8.50 -0.57 8.66
N ILE A 111 7.46 -0.63 9.49
CA ILE A 111 6.10 -1.00 9.06
C ILE A 111 5.60 -0.05 7.97
N PHE A 112 5.82 1.26 8.15
CA PHE A 112 5.43 2.29 7.19
C PHE A 112 6.10 2.11 5.82
N VAL A 113 7.40 1.82 5.78
CA VAL A 113 8.12 1.58 4.52
C VAL A 113 7.58 0.34 3.81
N ILE A 114 7.30 -0.74 4.55
CA ILE A 114 6.73 -1.97 4.00
C ILE A 114 5.34 -1.69 3.43
N THR A 115 4.45 -1.06 4.18
CA THR A 115 3.08 -0.78 3.74
C THR A 115 3.07 0.16 2.53
N SER A 116 3.93 1.19 2.52
CA SER A 116 4.06 2.11 1.37
C SER A 116 4.60 1.40 0.11
N THR A 117 5.58 0.51 0.26
CA THR A 117 6.18 -0.22 -0.87
C THR A 117 5.18 -1.21 -1.46
N LEU A 118 4.51 -1.98 -0.59
CA LEU A 118 3.45 -2.89 -1.00
C LEU A 118 2.35 -2.12 -1.71
N LYS A 119 1.79 -1.06 -1.09
CA LYS A 119 0.75 -0.23 -1.69
C LYS A 119 1.13 0.25 -3.09
N ASN A 120 2.31 0.86 -3.25
CA ASN A 120 2.75 1.37 -4.56
C ASN A 120 2.80 0.25 -5.60
N HIS A 121 3.29 -0.93 -5.25
CA HIS A 121 3.30 -2.09 -6.14
C HIS A 121 1.87 -2.54 -6.51
N TRP A 122 0.92 -2.56 -5.57
CA TRP A 122 -0.47 -2.95 -5.84
C TRP A 122 -1.21 -1.92 -6.71
N VAL A 123 -1.10 -0.63 -6.39
CA VAL A 123 -1.70 0.47 -7.17
C VAL A 123 -1.16 0.48 -8.59
N ASN A 124 0.17 0.40 -8.77
CA ASN A 124 0.77 0.45 -10.09
C ASN A 124 0.34 -0.74 -10.95
N ASN A 125 0.25 -1.94 -10.38
CA ASN A 125 -0.24 -3.11 -11.10
C ASN A 125 -1.73 -2.99 -11.47
N ALA A 126 -2.56 -2.44 -10.58
CA ALA A 126 -3.98 -2.23 -10.86
C ALA A 126 -4.19 -1.16 -11.94
N LYS A 127 -3.46 -0.04 -11.87
CA LYS A 127 -3.46 1.00 -12.91
C LYS A 127 -2.98 0.45 -14.25
N TYR A 128 -1.90 -0.32 -14.26
CA TYR A 128 -1.41 -0.94 -15.49
C TYR A 128 -2.43 -1.90 -16.12
N LEU A 129 -3.24 -2.63 -15.33
CA LEU A 129 -4.35 -3.41 -15.87
C LEU A 129 -5.45 -2.51 -16.43
N LEU A 130 -5.85 -1.48 -15.70
CA LEU A 130 -6.88 -0.53 -16.16
C LEU A 130 -6.47 0.15 -17.46
N ASP A 131 -5.20 0.57 -17.59
CA ASP A 131 -4.68 1.18 -18.81
C ASP A 131 -4.79 0.22 -20.01
N ILE A 132 -4.50 -1.08 -19.84
CA ILE A 132 -4.62 -2.07 -20.93
C ILE A 132 -6.08 -2.35 -21.29
N LEU A 133 -6.96 -2.37 -20.29
CA LEU A 133 -8.37 -2.71 -20.45
C LEU A 133 -9.22 -1.53 -20.94
N GLY A 134 -8.80 -0.30 -20.69
CA GLY A 134 -9.44 0.93 -21.16
C GLY A 134 -8.95 1.40 -22.54
N ASP A 135 -7.93 0.74 -23.10
CA ASP A 135 -7.37 0.96 -24.44
C ASP A 135 -8.27 0.28 -25.52
N GLU A 136 -9.55 0.70 -25.55
CA GLU A 136 -10.53 0.41 -26.61
C GLU A 136 -10.69 1.59 -27.57
#